data_AF-A0A8S2U111-F1
#
_entry.id   AF-A0A8S2U111-F1
#
_cell.length_a   1.000
_cell.length_b   1.000
_cell.length_c   1.000
_cell.angle_alpha   90.00
_cell.angle_beta   90.00
_cell.angle_gamma   90.00
#
_symmetry.space_group_name_H-M   'P 1'
#
loop_
_entity.id
_entity.type
_entity.pdbx_description
1 polymer ?
#
loop_
_entity_poly.entity_id
_entity_poly.type
_entity_poly.pdbx_seq_one_letter_code
_entity_poly.pdbx_strand_id
1 'polypeptide(L)'
;MVTFDEPVCGMFIWLKLNGVKDTRKLILEKAVKQEVLLLPGSSFFYDQSKSYPFVRTSYSLSNSEQMDVGMARFAKLLRTEIDEQQQL
;
A
#
# COMPACT_ATOMS: atom_id res chain seq x y z
N MET A 1 6.55 9.82 -2.92
CA MET A 1 6.48 8.39 -2.56
C MET A 1 5.05 8.00 -2.16
N VAL A 2 4.43 8.64 -1.15
CA VAL A 2 3.00 8.42 -0.81
C VAL A 2 2.31 9.74 -0.43
N THR A 3 1.02 9.88 -0.70
CA THR A 3 0.16 10.99 -0.21
C THR A 3 -1.10 10.41 0.44
N PHE A 4 -1.53 10.97 1.56
CA PHE A 4 -2.74 10.59 2.29
C PHE A 4 -3.26 11.78 3.10
N ASP A 5 -4.53 11.72 3.48
CA ASP A 5 -5.14 12.67 4.40
C ASP A 5 -5.16 12.07 5.82
N GLU A 6 -4.81 12.87 6.82
CA GLU A 6 -4.80 12.42 8.21
C GLU A 6 -6.23 12.10 8.68
N PRO A 7 -6.52 10.86 9.11
CA PRO A 7 -7.88 10.49 9.49
C PRO A 7 -8.25 11.13 10.83
N VAL A 8 -9.42 11.79 10.87
CA VAL A 8 -9.98 12.36 12.11
C VAL A 8 -10.65 11.27 12.96
N CYS A 9 -11.16 10.20 12.34
CA CYS A 9 -11.82 9.09 13.03
C CYS A 9 -11.74 7.79 12.21
N GLY A 10 -12.07 6.66 12.85
CA GLY A 10 -12.08 5.34 12.23
C GLY A 10 -10.85 4.52 12.54
N MET A 11 -10.51 3.58 11.65
CA MET A 11 -9.38 2.65 11.83
C MET A 11 -8.52 2.46 10.57
N PHE A 12 -8.78 3.25 9.52
CA PHE A 12 -8.16 3.05 8.21
C PHE A 12 -7.44 4.30 7.74
N ILE A 13 -6.34 4.10 7.04
CA ILE A 13 -5.65 5.16 6.28
C ILE A 13 -5.67 4.76 4.81
N TRP A 14 -6.06 5.70 3.97
CA TRP A 14 -6.09 5.53 2.52
C TRP A 14 -4.87 6.20 1.91
N LEU A 15 -3.99 5.40 1.31
CA LEU A 15 -2.70 5.83 0.78
C LEU A 15 -2.76 5.88 -0.74
N LYS A 16 -2.35 6.99 -1.34
CA LYS A 16 -2.05 7.08 -2.78
C LYS A 16 -0.55 6.93 -2.99
N LEU A 17 -0.14 5.92 -3.75
CA LEU A 17 1.26 5.63 -4.05
C LEU A 17 1.70 6.43 -5.29
N ASN A 18 2.65 7.33 -5.10
CA ASN A 18 3.17 8.16 -6.19
C ASN A 18 4.31 7.42 -6.89
N GLY A 19 4.15 7.13 -8.18
CA GLY A 19 5.10 6.36 -8.98
C GLY A 19 4.75 4.89 -9.18
N VAL A 20 3.62 4.42 -8.63
CA VAL A 20 3.07 3.07 -8.86
C VAL A 20 1.73 3.19 -9.56
N LYS A 21 1.55 2.55 -10.70
CA LYS A 21 0.29 2.60 -11.47
C LYS A 21 -0.76 1.61 -10.96
N ASP A 22 -0.32 0.40 -10.60
CA ASP A 22 -1.19 -0.67 -10.13
C ASP A 22 -0.66 -1.27 -8.83
N THR A 23 -1.53 -1.33 -7.83
CA THR A 23 -1.23 -1.84 -6.50
C THR A 23 -1.65 -3.30 -6.32
N ARG A 24 -2.43 -3.88 -7.24
CA ARG A 24 -2.98 -5.23 -7.07
C ARG A 24 -1.89 -6.29 -6.92
N LYS A 25 -0.94 -6.34 -7.86
CA LYS A 25 0.19 -7.28 -7.84
C LYS A 25 1.17 -6.96 -6.71
N LEU A 26 1.47 -5.68 -6.51
CA LEU A 26 2.35 -5.20 -5.44
C LEU A 26 1.88 -5.70 -4.07
N ILE A 27 0.59 -5.56 -3.77
CA ILE A 27 0.04 -5.91 -2.46
C ILE A 27 -0.22 -7.41 -2.33
N LEU A 28 -0.91 -8.03 -3.28
CA LEU A 28 -1.33 -9.43 -3.14
C LEU A 28 -0.19 -10.44 -3.29
N GLU A 29 0.90 -10.07 -3.98
CA GLU A 29 2.04 -10.97 -4.18
C GLU A 29 3.30 -10.51 -3.45
N LYS A 30 3.73 -9.26 -3.66
CA LYS A 30 5.04 -8.80 -3.14
C LYS A 30 4.97 -8.43 -1.66
N ALA A 31 3.93 -7.74 -1.21
CA ALA A 31 3.79 -7.31 0.19
C ALA A 31 3.58 -8.49 1.15
N VAL A 32 2.77 -9.48 0.76
CA VAL A 32 2.54 -10.70 1.55
C VAL A 32 3.85 -11.45 1.79
N LYS A 33 4.74 -11.55 0.79
CA LYS A 33 6.07 -12.17 0.91
C LYS A 33 7.01 -11.42 1.86
N GLN A 34 6.75 -10.13 2.09
CA GLN A 34 7.49 -9.31 3.05
C GLN A 34 6.78 -9.26 4.42
N GLU A 35 5.80 -10.15 4.65
CA GLU A 35 4.99 -10.22 5.87
C GLU A 35 4.27 -8.89 6.17
N VAL A 36 3.85 -8.16 5.14
CA VAL A 36 3.07 -6.93 5.24
C VAL A 36 1.68 -7.17 4.64
N LEU A 37 0.64 -7.06 5.48
CA LEU A 37 -0.74 -7.23 5.05
C LEU A 37 -1.42 -5.88 4.85
N LEU A 38 -1.81 -5.60 3.61
CA LEU A 38 -2.50 -4.38 3.18
C LEU A 38 -3.59 -4.77 2.18
N LEU A 39 -4.48 -3.84 1.82
CA LEU A 39 -5.48 -4.09 0.79
C LEU A 39 -5.25 -3.20 -0.44
N PRO A 40 -5.21 -3.77 -1.66
CA PRO A 40 -5.06 -2.97 -2.86
C PRO A 40 -6.32 -2.13 -3.09
N GLY A 41 -6.14 -0.92 -3.60
CA GLY A 41 -7.22 0.01 -3.86
C GLY A 41 -8.23 -0.53 -4.86
N SER A 42 -7.78 -1.35 -5.82
CA SER A 42 -8.63 -2.00 -6.82
C SER A 42 -9.78 -2.82 -6.23
N SER A 43 -9.65 -3.32 -5.00
CA SER A 43 -10.71 -4.07 -4.31
C SER A 43 -11.92 -3.21 -3.93
N PHE A 44 -11.79 -1.88 -3.98
CA PHE A 44 -12.82 -0.92 -3.56
C PHE A 44 -13.43 -0.14 -4.73
N PHE A 45 -12.96 -0.37 -5.96
CA PHE A 45 -13.53 0.22 -7.16
C PHE A 45 -14.36 -0.82 -7.92
N TYR A 46 -15.47 -0.38 -8.52
CA TYR A 46 -16.36 -1.27 -9.27
C TYR A 46 -15.70 -1.83 -10.54
N ASP A 47 -14.92 -1.00 -11.23
CA ASP A 47 -14.26 -1.35 -12.49
C ASP A 47 -12.88 -1.93 -12.20
N GLN A 48 -12.81 -3.26 -12.14
CA GLN A 48 -11.58 -3.99 -11.87
C GLN A 48 -10.63 -4.09 -13.08
N SER A 49 -11.03 -3.61 -14.27
CA SER A 49 -10.17 -3.61 -15.46
C SER A 49 -9.13 -2.49 -15.43
N LYS A 50 -9.34 -1.48 -14.60
CA LYS A 50 -8.45 -0.33 -14.43
C LYS A 50 -7.42 -0.57 -13.33
N SER A 51 -6.27 0.06 -13.51
CA SER A 51 -5.22 0.12 -12.48
C SER A 51 -5.47 1.28 -11.52
N TYR A 52 -5.26 1.01 -10.22
CA TYR A 52 -5.48 1.99 -9.16
C TYR A 52 -4.23 2.13 -8.29
N PRO A 53 -3.70 3.36 -8.12
CA PRO A 53 -2.49 3.64 -7.35
C PRO A 53 -2.79 3.79 -5.86
N PHE A 54 -3.78 3.07 -5.31
CA PHE A 54 -4.25 3.26 -3.94
C PHE A 54 -4.05 2.02 -3.09
N VAL A 55 -3.86 2.18 -1.78
CA VAL A 55 -3.76 1.10 -0.80
C VAL A 55 -4.50 1.49 0.46
N ARG A 56 -5.22 0.54 1.07
CA ARG A 56 -5.80 0.70 2.40
C ARG A 56 -4.96 -0.02 3.43
N THR A 57 -4.61 0.67 4.50
CA THR A 57 -4.03 0.10 5.71
C THR A 57 -4.98 0.25 6.89
N SER A 58 -4.85 -0.62 7.89
CA SER A 58 -5.61 -0.59 9.15
C SER A 58 -4.65 -0.58 10.33
N TYR A 59 -4.95 0.23 11.35
CA TYR A 59 -4.15 0.28 12.59
C TYR A 59 -4.88 -0.34 13.81
N SER A 60 -6.06 -0.94 13.61
CA SER A 60 -6.87 -1.48 14.71
C SER A 60 -6.31 -2.71 15.42
N LEU A 61 -5.45 -3.50 14.77
CA LEU A 61 -4.95 -4.78 15.29
C LEU A 61 -3.46 -4.78 15.62
N SER A 62 -2.71 -3.84 15.07
CA SER A 62 -1.25 -3.77 15.21
C SER A 62 -0.87 -2.85 16.37
N ASN A 63 0.13 -3.26 17.15
CA ASN A 63 0.75 -2.36 18.12
C ASN A 63 1.75 -1.40 17.42
N SER A 64 2.27 -0.39 18.13
CA SER A 64 3.19 0.62 17.57
C SER A 64 4.44 0.02 16.94
N GLU A 65 5.07 -0.95 17.58
CA GLU A 65 6.27 -1.62 17.06
C GLU A 65 5.99 -2.39 15.77
N GLN A 66 4.87 -3.11 15.71
CA GLN A 66 4.44 -3.81 14.50
C GLN A 66 4.12 -2.83 13.36
N MET A 67 3.53 -1.68 13.67
CA MET A 67 3.27 -0.63 12.70
C MET A 67 4.57 -0.07 12.13
N ASP A 68 5.56 0.23 12.97
CA ASP A 68 6.86 0.73 12.53
C ASP A 68 7.58 -0.27 11.61
N VAL A 69 7.63 -1.55 12.02
CA VAL A 69 8.24 -2.63 11.23
C VAL A 69 7.49 -2.83 9.91
N GLY A 70 6.16 -2.88 9.95
CA GLY A 70 5.32 -3.05 8.77
C GLY A 70 5.48 -1.91 7.76
N MET A 71 5.51 -0.67 8.22
CA MET A 71 5.71 0.51 7.37
C MET A 71 7.14 0.59 6.82
N ALA A 72 8.15 0.21 7.60
CA ALA A 72 9.53 0.14 7.11
C ALA A 72 9.68 -0.91 5.98
N ARG A 73 9.11 -2.10 6.17
CA ARG A 73 9.07 -3.16 5.14
C ARG A 73 8.33 -2.70 3.88
N PHE A 74 7.17 -2.06 4.07
CA PHE A 74 6.39 -1.52 2.95
C PHE A 74 7.14 -0.41 2.19
N ALA A 75 7.81 0.51 2.91
CA ALA A 75 8.58 1.58 2.29
C ALA A 75 9.75 1.03 1.46
N LYS A 76 10.45 0.00 1.95
CA LYS A 76 11.51 -0.68 1.20
C LYS A 76 10.96 -1.32 -0.09
N LEU A 77 9.85 -2.05 0.02
CA LEU A 77 9.18 -2.67 -1.13
C LEU A 77 8.76 -1.62 -2.17
N LEU A 78 8.19 -0.51 -1.71
CA LEU A 78 7.70 0.57 -2.57
C LEU A 78 8.84 1.24 -3.35
N ARG A 79 10.01 1.43 -2.74
CA ARG A 79 11.19 1.98 -3.42
C ARG A 79 11.63 1.06 -4.56
N THR A 80 11.78 -0.23 -4.28
CA THR A 80 12.15 -1.22 -5.29
C THR A 80 11.14 -1.26 -6.44
N GLU A 81 9.84 -1.23 -6.15
CA GLU A 81 8.79 -1.21 -7.19
C GLU A 81 8.86 0.05 -8.06
N ILE A 82 9.07 1.23 -7.46
CA ILE A 82 9.18 2.49 -8.20
C ILE A 82 10.42 2.47 -9.10
N ASP A 83 11.56 2.00 -8.58
CA ASP A 83 12.80 1.91 -9.35
C ASP A 83 12.65 0.95 -10.55
N GLU A 84 12.01 -0.22 -10.35
CA GLU A 84 11.69 -1.18 -11.42
C GLU A 84 10.78 -0.55 -12.50
N GLN A 85 9.77 0.22 -12.11
CA GLN A 85 8.83 0.87 -13.04
C GLN A 85 9.41 2.09 -13.75
N GLN A 86 10.48 2.69 -13.23
CA GLN A 86 11.18 3.83 -13.86
C GLN A 86 12.30 3.41 -14.83
N GLN A 87 12.75 2.15 -14.75
CA GLN A 87 13.73 1.56 -15.69
C GLN A 87 13.07 0.95 -16.93
N LEU A 88 11.73 0.86 -16.94
CA LEU A 88 10.87 0.46 -18.07
C LEU A 88 10.32 1.68 -18.80
#